data_AF-A0A1J3JLA2-F1
#
_entry.id   AF-A0A1J3JLA2-F1
#
_cell.length_a   1.000
_cell.length_b   1.000
_cell.length_c   1.000
_cell.angle_alpha   90.00
_cell.angle_beta   90.00
_cell.angle_gamma   90.00
#
_symmetry.space_group_name_H-M   'P 1'
#
loop_
_entity.id
_entity.type
_entity.pdbx_description
1 polymer ?
#
loop_
_entity_poly.entity_id
_entity_poly.type
_entity_poly.pdbx_seq_one_letter_code
_entity_poly.pdbx_strand_id
1 'polypeptide(L)'
;MHSSFFLTTIAAAIGCLTLFRKLRSHQDANKEKDSSSSSSSPASSLFPSTAPPPSSSSRIWTHHVFPSFRGEDVRRGFLSHIQMEFQRKGITPFIDNEIKRGESIGPELVRAIRGSKMAIILISRNYASSKWCLDELVEIMKSREELGQTVMAIFYKVDPSDVKKLTGHFGKVFKKTCAGKTKEDIGRWRQALAKVATIAGYHSDNWDNEAAMIKKIATDISNILNYSTLSRDFDGLTGMRAHMEKMEPLLCLESDEVRMIGIWG
;
A
#
# COMPACT_ATOMS: atom_id res chain seq x y z
N MET A 1 -10.08 28.77 -24.78
CA MET A 1 -11.06 27.71 -24.44
C MET A 1 -10.57 27.07 -23.15
N HIS A 2 -11.06 27.60 -22.04
CA HIS A 2 -10.32 27.75 -20.79
C HIS A 2 -11.18 27.34 -19.59
N SER A 3 -10.52 26.76 -18.60
CA SER A 3 -10.73 27.00 -17.16
C SER A 3 -11.91 26.36 -16.41
N SER A 4 -12.93 25.75 -17.03
CA SER A 4 -14.05 25.19 -16.23
C SER A 4 -13.81 23.77 -15.68
N PHE A 5 -12.94 22.96 -16.29
CA PHE A 5 -12.74 21.56 -15.90
C PHE A 5 -11.81 21.34 -14.69
N PHE A 6 -10.92 22.30 -14.39
CA PHE A 6 -10.01 22.20 -13.24
C PHE A 6 -10.66 22.60 -11.91
N LEU A 7 -11.67 23.48 -11.91
CA LEU A 7 -12.38 23.85 -10.69
C LEU A 7 -13.31 22.75 -10.17
N THR A 8 -13.88 21.93 -11.06
CA THR A 8 -14.82 20.86 -10.66
C THR A 8 -14.14 19.70 -9.91
N THR A 9 -12.87 19.40 -10.22
CA THR A 9 -12.12 18.30 -9.58
C THR A 9 -11.57 18.70 -8.21
N ILE A 10 -11.24 19.98 -7.99
CA ILE A 10 -10.76 20.48 -6.70
C ILE A 10 -11.91 20.59 -5.69
N ALA A 11 -13.10 21.03 -6.13
CA ALA A 11 -14.28 21.12 -5.27
C ALA A 11 -14.73 19.74 -4.71
N ALA A 12 -14.59 18.67 -5.49
CA ALA A 12 -14.93 17.31 -5.03
C ALA A 12 -13.96 16.77 -3.96
N ALA A 13 -12.67 17.12 -4.02
CA ALA A 13 -11.68 16.70 -3.03
C ALA A 13 -11.86 17.40 -1.68
N ILE A 14 -12.22 18.70 -1.70
CA ILE A 14 -12.48 19.49 -0.49
C ILE A 14 -13.82 19.07 0.15
N GLY A 15 -14.85 18.78 -0.65
CA GLY A 15 -16.12 18.25 -0.18
C GLY A 15 -15.98 16.89 0.52
N CYS A 16 -15.09 16.03 0.03
CA CYS A 16 -14.82 14.74 0.64
C CYS A 16 -14.13 14.87 2.01
N LEU A 17 -13.12 15.76 2.12
CA LEU A 17 -12.40 16.02 3.37
C LEU A 17 -13.28 16.64 4.47
N THR A 18 -14.23 17.51 4.10
CA THR A 18 -15.17 18.12 5.07
C THR A 18 -16.24 17.15 5.54
N LEU A 19 -16.74 16.27 4.65
CA LEU A 19 -17.71 15.22 5.01
C LEU A 19 -17.09 14.21 6.00
N PHE A 20 -15.83 13.79 5.78
CA PHE A 20 -15.13 12.88 6.69
C PHE A 20 -14.81 13.51 8.06
N ARG A 21 -14.53 14.82 8.13
CA ARG A 21 -14.37 15.53 9.42
C ARG A 21 -15.68 15.61 10.21
N LYS A 22 -16.82 15.81 9.54
CA LYS A 22 -18.14 15.88 10.20
C LYS A 22 -18.63 14.52 10.71
N LEU A 23 -18.32 13.43 10.02
CA LEU A 23 -18.57 12.06 10.49
C LEU A 23 -17.74 11.67 11.71
N ARG A 24 -16.47 12.12 11.79
CA ARG A 24 -15.61 11.88 12.95
C ARG A 24 -16.10 12.61 14.21
N SER A 25 -16.50 13.88 14.09
CA SER A 25 -17.02 14.66 15.22
C SER A 25 -18.32 14.11 15.80
N HIS A 26 -19.15 13.42 15.01
CA HIS A 26 -20.42 12.85 15.47
C HIS A 26 -20.25 11.55 16.27
N GLN A 27 -19.13 10.84 16.08
CA GLN A 27 -18.79 9.65 16.88
C GLN A 27 -18.23 10.03 18.25
N ASP A 28 -17.51 11.15 18.35
CA ASP A 28 -16.91 11.60 19.61
C ASP A 28 -17.95 12.16 20.60
N ALA A 29 -19.02 12.81 20.09
CA ALA A 29 -20.10 13.36 20.92
C ALA A 29 -21.00 12.29 21.59
N ASN A 30 -20.97 11.05 21.12
CA ASN A 30 -21.75 9.94 21.70
C ASN A 30 -21.05 9.24 22.87
N LYS A 31 -19.83 9.67 23.24
CA LYS A 31 -19.02 9.01 24.27
C LYS A 31 -19.07 9.67 25.65
N GLU A 32 -19.77 10.79 25.80
CA GLU A 32 -19.72 11.63 27.01
C GLU A 32 -21.04 11.68 27.81
N LYS A 33 -21.93 10.72 27.62
CA LYS A 33 -23.06 10.50 28.54
C LYS A 33 -22.98 9.09 29.09
N ASP A 34 -22.39 8.98 30.28
CA ASP A 34 -22.88 8.12 31.37
C ASP A 34 -21.83 8.08 32.49
N SER A 35 -22.00 8.89 33.53
CA SER A 35 -21.63 8.54 34.90
C SER A 35 -22.03 9.64 35.89
N SER A 36 -22.91 9.29 36.84
CA SER A 36 -23.19 10.07 38.04
C SER A 36 -23.13 9.20 39.30
N SER A 37 -22.34 9.66 40.28
CA SER A 37 -22.38 9.47 41.74
C SER A 37 -22.36 8.05 42.36
N SER A 38 -21.39 7.77 43.24
CA SER A 38 -21.43 8.05 44.70
C SER A 38 -20.25 7.42 45.46
N SER A 39 -20.03 7.90 46.68
CA SER A 39 -18.83 7.87 47.55
C SER A 39 -18.70 6.66 48.49
N SER A 40 -17.47 6.19 48.76
CA SER A 40 -16.89 5.90 50.11
C SER A 40 -15.59 5.06 50.03
N SER A 41 -14.56 5.43 50.80
CA SER A 41 -13.25 4.74 50.94
C SER A 41 -13.23 3.74 52.13
N PRO A 42 -12.12 3.02 52.41
CA PRO A 42 -11.56 1.92 51.62
C PRO A 42 -11.34 0.64 52.49
N ALA A 43 -11.35 -0.54 51.87
CA ALA A 43 -10.81 -1.76 52.49
C ALA A 43 -10.02 -2.55 51.45
N SER A 44 -8.81 -2.95 51.86
CA SER A 44 -7.78 -3.60 51.07
C SER A 44 -8.25 -4.93 50.45
N SER A 45 -8.17 -5.04 49.13
CA SER A 45 -8.25 -6.33 48.43
C SER A 45 -7.34 -6.30 47.21
N LEU A 46 -6.50 -7.34 47.08
CA LEU A 46 -5.56 -7.55 45.98
C LEU A 46 -6.28 -7.49 44.62
N PHE A 47 -5.88 -6.57 43.76
CA PHE A 47 -6.31 -6.56 42.36
C PHE A 47 -5.42 -7.49 41.53
N PRO A 48 -5.99 -8.30 40.62
CA PRO A 48 -5.21 -8.95 39.58
C PRO A 48 -4.68 -7.88 38.64
N SER A 49 -3.37 -7.88 38.39
CA SER A 49 -2.73 -7.01 37.41
C SER A 49 -3.46 -7.11 36.08
N THR A 50 -4.14 -6.04 35.70
CA THR A 50 -4.70 -5.87 34.36
C THR A 50 -3.52 -5.87 33.40
N ALA A 51 -3.41 -6.93 32.59
CA ALA A 51 -2.40 -6.98 31.54
C ALA A 51 -2.56 -5.76 30.64
N PRO A 52 -1.46 -5.09 30.24
CA PRO A 52 -1.55 -4.00 29.29
C PRO A 52 -2.27 -4.50 28.03
N PRO A 53 -3.05 -3.64 27.33
CA PRO A 53 -3.59 -4.01 26.02
C PRO A 53 -2.42 -4.53 25.17
N PRO A 54 -2.61 -5.59 24.37
CA PRO A 54 -1.52 -6.16 23.59
C PRO A 54 -0.86 -5.02 22.83
N SER A 55 0.39 -4.73 23.19
CA SER A 55 1.21 -3.81 22.44
C SER A 55 1.17 -4.34 21.01
N SER A 56 0.72 -3.51 20.06
CA SER A 56 0.86 -3.89 18.66
C SER A 56 2.33 -4.15 18.49
N SER A 57 2.72 -5.42 18.29
CA SER A 57 4.11 -5.71 18.01
C SER A 57 4.44 -4.87 16.78
N SER A 58 5.31 -3.88 16.97
CA SER A 58 5.81 -3.08 15.87
C SER A 58 6.57 -4.07 15.01
N ARG A 59 5.88 -4.66 14.02
CA ARG A 59 6.49 -5.62 13.11
C ARG A 59 7.68 -4.90 12.50
N ILE A 60 8.87 -5.42 12.77
CA ILE A 60 10.09 -4.88 12.18
C ILE A 60 10.05 -5.32 10.73
N TRP A 61 9.60 -4.41 9.88
CA TRP A 61 9.58 -4.63 8.44
C TRP A 61 11.00 -4.43 7.92
N THR A 62 11.49 -5.40 7.15
CA THR A 62 12.83 -5.34 6.56
C THR A 62 12.83 -4.48 5.30
N HIS A 63 11.69 -4.37 4.61
CA HIS A 63 11.53 -3.60 3.38
C HIS A 63 10.18 -2.88 3.36
N HIS A 64 10.09 -1.77 2.63
CA HIS A 64 8.82 -1.09 2.41
C HIS A 64 7.95 -1.85 1.41
N VAL A 65 8.54 -2.35 0.33
CA VAL A 65 7.82 -2.93 -0.80
C VAL A 65 8.49 -4.21 -1.27
N PHE A 66 7.73 -5.28 -1.45
CA PHE A 66 8.15 -6.46 -2.22
C PHE A 66 7.59 -6.40 -3.65
N PRO A 67 8.41 -6.24 -4.70
CA PRO A 67 7.95 -6.30 -6.08
C PRO A 67 7.99 -7.73 -6.63
N SER A 68 6.85 -8.27 -7.07
CA SER A 68 6.78 -9.50 -7.86
C SER A 68 6.49 -9.20 -9.33
N PHE A 69 7.32 -9.73 -10.23
CA PHE A 69 7.29 -9.40 -11.65
C PHE A 69 8.01 -10.42 -12.52
N ARG A 70 7.64 -10.46 -13.81
CA ARG A 70 8.39 -11.21 -14.83
C ARG A 70 9.55 -10.39 -15.36
N GLY A 71 10.78 -10.76 -15.00
CA GLY A 71 11.97 -9.97 -15.32
C GLY A 71 12.13 -9.66 -16.81
N GLU A 72 11.89 -10.64 -17.66
CA GLU A 72 12.03 -10.55 -19.11
C GLU A 72 11.07 -9.54 -19.74
N ASP A 73 9.91 -9.30 -19.11
CA ASP A 73 8.90 -8.40 -19.66
C ASP A 73 9.14 -6.95 -19.23
N VAL A 74 9.58 -6.71 -17.98
CA VAL A 74 9.51 -5.37 -17.37
C VAL A 74 10.79 -4.86 -16.72
N ARG A 75 11.80 -5.71 -16.46
CA ARG A 75 12.97 -5.35 -15.62
C ARG A 75 13.74 -4.14 -16.17
N ARG A 76 13.99 -4.10 -17.48
CA ARG A 76 14.76 -3.01 -18.10
C ARG A 76 13.93 -1.74 -18.35
N GLY A 77 12.62 -1.88 -18.54
CA GLY A 77 11.72 -0.77 -18.87
C GLY A 77 10.90 -0.32 -17.65
N PHE A 78 9.60 -0.61 -17.65
CA PHE A 78 8.65 -0.12 -16.66
C PHE A 78 9.12 -0.28 -15.19
N LEU A 79 9.71 -1.41 -14.81
CA LEU A 79 10.14 -1.64 -13.43
C LEU A 79 11.34 -0.77 -13.03
N SER A 80 12.31 -0.55 -13.92
CA SER A 80 13.48 0.28 -13.60
C SER A 80 13.06 1.73 -13.32
N HIS A 81 12.08 2.23 -14.07
CA HIS A 81 11.49 3.55 -13.84
C HIS A 81 10.66 3.62 -12.55
N ILE A 82 9.89 2.58 -12.20
CA ILE A 82 9.23 2.48 -10.89
C ILE A 82 10.25 2.55 -9.75
N GLN A 83 11.34 1.78 -9.85
CA GLN A 83 12.37 1.74 -8.80
C GLN A 83 13.06 3.11 -8.63
N MET A 84 13.31 3.82 -9.73
CA MET A 84 13.83 5.20 -9.69
C MET A 84 12.85 6.15 -8.97
N GLU A 85 11.55 6.07 -9.26
CA GLU A 85 10.55 6.90 -8.58
C GLU A 85 10.37 6.53 -7.10
N PHE A 86 10.55 5.26 -6.75
CA PHE A 86 10.61 4.84 -5.34
C PHE A 86 11.78 5.46 -4.60
N GLN A 87 12.98 5.46 -5.20
CA GLN A 87 14.15 6.12 -4.62
C GLN A 87 13.90 7.62 -4.39
N ARG A 88 13.31 8.31 -5.38
CA ARG A 88 12.94 9.74 -5.27
C ARG A 88 11.97 10.04 -4.11
N LYS A 89 11.18 9.05 -3.69
CA LYS A 89 10.21 9.16 -2.60
C LYS A 89 10.65 8.51 -1.28
N GLY A 90 11.91 8.08 -1.17
CA GLY A 90 12.42 7.42 0.03
C GLY A 90 11.78 6.05 0.30
N ILE A 91 11.26 5.39 -0.73
CA ILE A 91 10.69 4.05 -0.64
C ILE A 91 11.81 3.03 -0.88
N THR A 92 12.02 2.12 0.07
CA THR A 92 13.02 1.05 -0.02
C THR A 92 12.37 -0.26 -0.48
N PRO A 93 12.40 -0.59 -1.79
CA PRO A 93 11.92 -1.89 -2.25
C PRO A 93 12.94 -2.99 -1.95
N PHE A 94 12.46 -4.23 -1.87
CA PHE A 94 13.31 -5.41 -2.00
C PHE A 94 13.87 -5.48 -3.43
N ILE A 95 15.18 -5.68 -3.56
CA ILE A 95 15.88 -5.72 -4.85
C ILE A 95 16.28 -7.16 -5.17
N ASP A 96 15.58 -7.77 -6.14
CA ASP A 96 15.82 -9.13 -6.63
C ASP A 96 16.90 -9.18 -7.74
N ASN A 97 18.08 -8.60 -7.48
CA ASN A 97 19.17 -8.54 -8.48
C ASN A 97 20.20 -9.68 -8.34
N GLU A 98 20.19 -10.44 -7.24
CA GLU A 98 21.24 -11.43 -6.93
C GLU A 98 20.70 -12.85 -6.65
N ILE A 99 19.38 -13.04 -6.65
CA ILE A 99 18.81 -14.37 -6.44
C ILE A 99 18.78 -15.12 -7.77
N LYS A 100 19.53 -16.22 -7.83
CA LYS A 100 19.39 -17.19 -8.93
C LYS A 100 17.95 -17.72 -8.91
N ARG A 101 17.12 -17.25 -9.84
CA ARG A 101 15.76 -17.75 -10.04
C ARG A 101 15.84 -19.23 -10.41
N GLY A 102 15.50 -20.09 -9.46
CA GLY A 102 15.41 -21.54 -9.59
C GLY A 102 14.00 -22.01 -9.95
N GLU A 103 13.66 -23.25 -9.61
CA GLU A 103 12.33 -23.81 -9.88
C GLU A 103 11.26 -23.35 -8.89
N SER A 104 11.61 -23.04 -7.64
CA SER A 104 10.69 -22.59 -6.58
C SER A 104 11.34 -21.54 -5.70
N ILE A 105 10.53 -20.69 -5.08
CA ILE A 105 11.03 -19.62 -4.20
C ILE A 105 11.74 -20.20 -2.97
N GLY A 106 12.91 -19.66 -2.65
CA GLY A 106 13.68 -20.05 -1.47
C GLY A 106 13.14 -19.45 -0.18
N PRO A 107 13.58 -19.95 0.99
CA PRO A 107 13.13 -19.45 2.30
C PRO A 107 13.48 -17.97 2.51
N GLU A 108 14.56 -17.48 1.92
CA GLU A 108 14.94 -16.08 1.96
C GLU A 108 13.90 -15.17 1.28
N LEU A 109 13.39 -15.59 0.12
CA LEU A 109 12.37 -14.85 -0.60
C LEU A 109 11.03 -14.87 0.15
N VAL A 110 10.67 -16.00 0.76
CA VAL A 110 9.49 -16.08 1.64
C VAL A 110 9.61 -15.09 2.81
N ARG A 111 10.79 -15.00 3.44
CA ARG A 111 11.04 -13.99 4.49
C ARG A 111 10.96 -12.57 3.95
N ALA A 112 11.46 -12.30 2.75
CA ALA A 112 11.38 -10.97 2.13
C ALA A 112 9.92 -10.59 1.83
N ILE A 113 9.12 -11.51 1.29
CA ILE A 113 7.69 -11.32 1.04
C ILE A 113 6.98 -10.99 2.35
N ARG A 114 7.09 -11.86 3.36
CA ARG A 114 6.38 -11.70 4.64
C ARG A 114 6.90 -10.54 5.49
N GLY A 115 8.18 -10.18 5.33
CA GLY A 115 8.85 -9.09 6.02
C GLY A 115 8.68 -7.71 5.38
N SER A 116 7.98 -7.62 4.24
CA SER A 116 7.71 -6.34 3.57
C SER A 116 6.38 -5.73 4.04
N LYS A 117 6.32 -4.40 4.21
CA LYS A 117 5.06 -3.71 4.60
C LYS A 117 3.94 -3.94 3.58
N MET A 118 4.29 -3.94 2.31
CA MET A 118 3.36 -4.22 1.22
C MET A 118 4.02 -4.99 0.08
N ALA A 119 3.20 -5.60 -0.77
CA ALA A 119 3.64 -6.24 -2.00
C ALA A 119 3.01 -5.56 -3.23
N ILE A 120 3.79 -5.44 -4.29
CA ILE A 120 3.33 -5.01 -5.61
C ILE A 120 3.43 -6.20 -6.55
N ILE A 121 2.33 -6.50 -7.24
CA ILE A 121 2.28 -7.58 -8.20
C ILE A 121 2.13 -6.96 -9.58
N LEU A 122 3.20 -6.96 -10.36
CA LEU A 122 3.26 -6.45 -11.71
C LEU A 122 3.01 -7.59 -12.70
N ILE A 123 1.74 -7.78 -13.05
CA ILE A 123 1.26 -8.84 -13.94
C ILE A 123 1.41 -8.36 -15.37
N SER A 124 2.33 -8.98 -16.10
CA SER A 124 2.58 -8.79 -17.53
C SER A 124 2.04 -9.97 -18.35
N ARG A 125 2.08 -9.85 -19.69
CA ARG A 125 1.60 -10.90 -20.62
C ARG A 125 2.22 -12.28 -20.40
N ASN A 126 3.49 -12.34 -19.97
CA ASN A 126 4.21 -13.60 -19.73
C ASN A 126 4.43 -13.87 -18.23
N TYR A 127 3.74 -13.19 -17.32
CA TYR A 127 3.92 -13.43 -15.88
C TYR A 127 3.71 -14.89 -15.50
N ALA A 128 2.66 -15.52 -16.04
CA ALA A 128 2.36 -16.93 -15.84
C ALA A 128 3.32 -17.91 -16.54
N SER A 129 4.33 -17.45 -17.28
CA SER A 129 5.35 -18.34 -17.89
C SER A 129 6.40 -18.81 -16.88
N SER A 130 6.49 -18.14 -15.73
CA SER A 130 7.47 -18.45 -14.70
C SER A 130 6.82 -19.10 -13.49
N LYS A 131 7.20 -20.35 -13.19
CA LYS A 131 6.84 -21.01 -11.93
C LYS A 131 7.22 -20.15 -10.72
N TRP A 132 8.40 -19.53 -10.77
CA TRP A 132 8.88 -18.64 -9.73
C TRP A 132 7.91 -17.47 -9.46
N CYS A 133 7.46 -16.75 -10.51
CA CYS A 133 6.47 -15.68 -10.35
C CYS A 133 5.13 -16.19 -9.78
N LEU A 134 4.68 -17.38 -10.19
CA LEU A 134 3.45 -17.98 -9.66
C LEU A 134 3.59 -18.39 -8.19
N ASP A 135 4.77 -18.83 -7.77
CA ASP A 135 5.07 -19.17 -6.38
C ASP A 135 5.17 -17.93 -5.48
N GLU A 136 5.80 -16.86 -5.97
CA GLU A 136 5.78 -15.55 -5.31
C GLU A 136 4.34 -15.07 -5.11
N LEU A 137 3.51 -15.14 -6.15
CA LEU A 137 2.11 -14.73 -6.08
C LEU A 137 1.34 -15.51 -5.02
N VAL A 138 1.52 -16.83 -4.94
CA VAL A 138 0.88 -17.66 -3.92
C VAL A 138 1.30 -17.23 -2.51
N GLU A 139 2.59 -17.02 -2.27
CA GLU A 139 3.06 -16.59 -0.95
C GLU A 139 2.61 -15.17 -0.59
N ILE A 140 2.56 -14.24 -1.56
CA ILE A 140 2.02 -12.89 -1.34
C ILE A 140 0.54 -12.96 -0.96
N MET A 141 -0.26 -13.77 -1.66
CA MET A 141 -1.69 -13.91 -1.33
C MET A 141 -1.90 -14.56 0.04
N LYS A 142 -1.05 -15.51 0.42
CA LYS A 142 -1.03 -16.10 1.76
C LYS A 142 -0.66 -15.05 2.83
N SER A 143 0.39 -14.28 2.60
CA SER A 143 0.83 -13.19 3.49
C SER A 143 -0.26 -12.12 3.66
N ARG A 144 -0.98 -11.76 2.59
CA ARG A 144 -2.15 -10.87 2.64
C ARG A 144 -3.23 -11.39 3.59
N GLU A 145 -3.55 -12.67 3.50
CA GLU A 145 -4.63 -13.31 4.29
C GLU A 145 -4.22 -13.52 5.75
N GLU A 146 -3.00 -14.00 6.01
CA GLU A 146 -2.52 -14.33 7.35
C GLU A 146 -2.02 -13.11 8.13
N LEU A 147 -1.36 -12.17 7.45
CA LEU A 147 -0.67 -11.05 8.09
C LEU A 147 -1.37 -9.72 7.85
N GLY A 148 -2.39 -9.65 7.00
CA GLY A 148 -3.01 -8.39 6.59
C GLY A 148 -2.07 -7.51 5.75
N GLN A 149 -1.08 -8.13 5.08
CA GLN A 149 -0.15 -7.39 4.21
C GLN A 149 -0.91 -6.66 3.10
N THR A 150 -0.60 -5.38 2.90
CA THR A 150 -1.20 -4.60 1.82
C THR A 150 -0.67 -5.09 0.47
N VAL A 151 -1.55 -5.26 -0.52
CA VAL A 151 -1.20 -5.74 -1.86
C VAL A 151 -1.75 -4.79 -2.91
N MET A 152 -0.91 -4.36 -3.84
CA MET A 152 -1.28 -3.56 -5.01
C MET A 152 -1.05 -4.37 -6.28
N ALA A 153 -2.09 -4.51 -7.10
CA ALA A 153 -1.98 -5.14 -8.42
C ALA A 153 -1.74 -4.09 -9.51
N ILE A 154 -0.83 -4.40 -10.43
CA ILE A 154 -0.58 -3.62 -11.65
C ILE A 154 -0.70 -4.57 -12.84
N PHE A 155 -1.70 -4.34 -13.68
CA PHE A 155 -1.94 -5.07 -14.92
C PHE A 155 -1.27 -4.33 -16.08
N TYR A 156 -0.10 -4.82 -16.48
CA TYR A 156 0.73 -4.22 -17.51
C TYR A 156 0.54 -4.90 -18.86
N LYS A 157 -0.17 -4.22 -19.77
CA LYS A 157 -0.51 -4.65 -21.13
C LYS A 157 -1.20 -6.00 -21.17
N VAL A 158 -2.04 -6.27 -20.15
CA VAL A 158 -2.81 -7.49 -19.95
C VAL A 158 -4.18 -7.14 -19.37
N ASP A 159 -5.23 -7.81 -19.86
CA ASP A 159 -6.59 -7.66 -19.33
C ASP A 159 -6.73 -8.49 -18.03
N PRO A 160 -7.16 -7.89 -16.90
CA PRO A 160 -7.45 -8.62 -15.66
C PRO A 160 -8.44 -9.77 -15.84
N SER A 161 -9.38 -9.67 -16.79
CA SER A 161 -10.34 -10.71 -17.13
C SER A 161 -9.62 -11.96 -17.65
N ASP A 162 -8.61 -11.78 -18.49
CA ASP A 162 -7.77 -12.87 -18.99
C ASP A 162 -6.93 -13.51 -17.88
N VAL A 163 -6.46 -12.71 -16.91
CA VAL A 163 -5.77 -13.21 -15.71
C VAL A 163 -6.73 -14.02 -14.83
N LYS A 164 -7.93 -13.49 -14.57
CA LYS A 164 -8.94 -14.12 -13.70
C LYS A 164 -9.47 -15.43 -14.27
N LYS A 165 -9.83 -15.42 -15.55
CA LYS A 165 -10.46 -16.55 -16.24
C LYS A 165 -9.42 -17.49 -16.87
N LEU A 166 -8.15 -17.12 -16.87
CA LEU A 166 -7.06 -17.82 -17.54
C LEU A 166 -7.38 -18.03 -19.03
N THR A 167 -7.79 -16.95 -19.70
CA THR A 167 -8.16 -16.91 -21.12
C THR A 167 -7.12 -16.13 -21.94
N GLY A 168 -7.36 -16.04 -23.25
CA GLY A 168 -6.50 -15.26 -24.15
C GLY A 168 -5.05 -15.76 -24.21
N HIS A 169 -4.12 -14.83 -24.41
CA HIS A 169 -2.70 -15.15 -24.44
C HIS A 169 -2.21 -15.63 -23.07
N PHE A 170 -2.64 -14.97 -22.00
CA PHE A 170 -2.23 -15.28 -20.63
C PHE A 170 -2.57 -16.72 -20.25
N GLY A 171 -3.79 -17.16 -20.57
CA GLY A 171 -4.25 -18.54 -20.37
C GLY A 171 -3.45 -19.58 -21.15
N LYS A 172 -3.09 -19.28 -22.40
CA LYS A 172 -2.24 -20.17 -23.22
C LYS A 172 -0.85 -20.34 -22.60
N VAL A 173 -0.26 -19.26 -22.11
CA VAL A 173 1.03 -19.27 -21.40
C VAL A 173 0.92 -20.09 -20.12
N PHE A 174 -0.10 -19.81 -19.29
CA PHE A 174 -0.35 -20.56 -18.06
C PHE A 174 -0.48 -22.07 -18.31
N LYS A 175 -1.28 -22.47 -19.32
CA LYS A 175 -1.47 -23.89 -19.68
C LYS A 175 -0.16 -24.58 -20.04
N LYS A 176 0.75 -23.90 -20.74
CA LYS A 176 2.09 -24.43 -21.04
C LYS A 176 2.92 -24.62 -19.77
N THR A 177 2.92 -23.64 -18.87
CA THR A 177 3.63 -23.73 -17.58
C THR A 177 3.11 -24.86 -16.69
N CYS A 178 1.81 -25.19 -16.78
CA CYS A 178 1.20 -26.30 -16.05
C CYS A 178 1.59 -27.69 -16.56
N ALA A 179 2.22 -27.81 -17.75
CA ALA A 179 2.61 -29.10 -18.28
C ALA A 179 3.63 -29.78 -17.35
N GLY A 180 3.35 -31.02 -16.93
CA GLY A 180 4.20 -31.78 -16.01
C GLY A 180 4.17 -31.29 -14.55
N LYS A 181 3.21 -30.44 -14.17
CA LYS A 181 3.03 -29.98 -12.77
C LYS A 181 1.89 -30.73 -12.08
N THR A 182 1.94 -30.80 -10.75
CA THR A 182 0.94 -31.51 -9.95
C THR A 182 -0.40 -30.75 -9.96
N LYS A 183 -1.50 -31.46 -9.68
CA LYS A 183 -2.84 -30.82 -9.62
C LYS A 183 -2.91 -29.78 -8.50
N GLU A 184 -2.19 -30.04 -7.41
CA GLU A 184 -2.07 -29.17 -6.25
C GLU A 184 -1.40 -27.85 -6.63
N ASP A 185 -0.26 -27.89 -7.33
CA ASP A 185 0.45 -26.71 -7.83
C ASP A 185 -0.42 -25.87 -8.76
N ILE A 186 -1.06 -26.53 -9.74
CA ILE A 186 -1.95 -25.85 -10.70
C ILE A 186 -3.13 -25.20 -9.97
N GLY A 187 -3.71 -25.91 -8.98
CA GLY A 187 -4.83 -25.43 -8.18
C GLY A 187 -4.49 -24.15 -7.41
N ARG A 188 -3.38 -24.15 -6.66
CA ARG A 188 -2.96 -22.98 -5.89
C ARG A 188 -2.61 -21.78 -6.77
N TRP A 189 -1.93 -21.98 -7.90
CA TRP A 189 -1.63 -20.89 -8.84
C TRP A 189 -2.90 -20.30 -9.44
N ARG A 190 -3.85 -21.14 -9.88
CA ARG A 190 -5.14 -20.69 -10.41
C ARG A 190 -5.91 -19.87 -9.38
N GLN A 191 -5.95 -20.33 -8.12
CA GLN A 191 -6.63 -19.60 -7.06
C GLN A 191 -5.96 -18.24 -6.80
N ALA A 192 -4.63 -18.19 -6.74
CA ALA A 192 -3.92 -16.94 -6.49
C ALA A 192 -4.11 -15.93 -7.64
N LEU A 193 -4.05 -16.38 -8.90
CA LEU A 193 -4.34 -15.56 -10.09
C LEU A 193 -5.78 -15.03 -10.11
N ALA A 194 -6.76 -15.87 -9.75
CA ALA A 194 -8.14 -15.45 -9.65
C ALA A 194 -8.34 -14.41 -8.53
N LYS A 195 -7.70 -14.60 -7.36
CA LYS A 195 -7.77 -13.65 -6.25
C LYS A 195 -7.12 -12.31 -6.59
N VAL A 196 -5.89 -12.30 -7.11
CA VAL A 196 -5.20 -11.04 -7.45
C VAL A 196 -5.94 -10.25 -8.52
N ALA A 197 -6.59 -10.92 -9.48
CA ALA A 197 -7.40 -10.26 -10.51
C ALA A 197 -8.66 -9.57 -9.97
N THR A 198 -9.04 -9.81 -8.71
CA THR A 198 -10.15 -9.09 -8.04
C THR A 198 -9.68 -7.89 -7.21
N ILE A 199 -8.36 -7.75 -7.00
CA ILE A 199 -7.80 -6.62 -6.27
C ILE A 199 -7.87 -5.38 -7.18
N ALA A 200 -8.49 -4.31 -6.68
CA ALA A 200 -8.46 -3.02 -7.35
C ALA A 200 -7.01 -2.57 -7.55
N GLY A 201 -6.67 -2.20 -8.77
CA GLY A 201 -5.29 -1.97 -9.16
C GLY A 201 -5.17 -1.02 -10.34
N TYR A 202 -3.95 -0.93 -10.86
CA TYR A 202 -3.64 -0.08 -12.00
C TYR A 202 -3.65 -0.90 -13.29
N HIS A 203 -4.28 -0.36 -14.34
CA HIS A 203 -4.28 -0.96 -15.67
C HIS A 203 -3.49 -0.04 -16.59
N SER A 204 -2.43 -0.52 -17.24
CA SER A 204 -1.59 0.32 -18.10
C SER A 204 -2.37 0.99 -19.23
N ASP A 205 -3.41 0.32 -19.71
CA ASP A 205 -4.20 0.77 -20.87
C ASP A 205 -5.12 1.95 -20.52
N ASN A 206 -5.28 2.26 -19.23
CA ASN A 206 -6.05 3.41 -18.75
C ASN A 206 -5.21 4.70 -18.62
N TRP A 207 -3.95 4.68 -19.08
CA TRP A 207 -3.01 5.80 -18.92
C TRP A 207 -2.45 6.23 -20.27
N ASP A 208 -2.41 7.55 -20.48
CA ASP A 208 -1.84 8.14 -21.71
C ASP A 208 -0.33 7.87 -21.84
N ASN A 209 0.38 7.78 -20.72
CA ASN A 209 1.80 7.46 -20.68
C ASN A 209 2.22 6.77 -19.38
N GLU A 210 3.26 5.92 -19.48
CA GLU A 210 3.77 5.15 -18.34
C GLU A 210 4.35 6.06 -17.25
N ALA A 211 4.94 7.21 -17.58
CA ALA A 211 5.54 8.10 -16.60
C ALA A 211 4.50 8.66 -15.60
N ALA A 212 3.33 9.08 -16.09
CA ALA A 212 2.22 9.54 -15.26
C ALA A 212 1.70 8.43 -14.35
N MET A 213 1.53 7.23 -14.89
CA MET A 213 1.12 6.03 -14.16
C MET A 213 2.11 5.72 -13.02
N ILE A 214 3.41 5.71 -13.33
CA ILE A 214 4.47 5.43 -12.37
C ILE A 214 4.49 6.48 -11.27
N LYS A 215 4.43 7.77 -11.62
CA LYS A 215 4.39 8.88 -10.66
C LYS A 215 3.21 8.73 -9.69
N LYS A 216 2.04 8.34 -10.22
CA LYS A 216 0.84 8.10 -9.41
C LYS A 216 1.02 6.89 -8.49
N ILE A 217 1.47 5.75 -9.02
CA ILE A 217 1.76 4.53 -8.24
C ILE A 217 2.70 4.83 -7.07
N ALA A 218 3.84 5.47 -7.35
CA ALA A 218 4.83 5.80 -6.35
C ALA A 218 4.30 6.77 -5.28
N THR A 219 3.45 7.73 -5.69
CA THR A 219 2.78 8.66 -4.76
C THR A 219 1.81 7.93 -3.84
N ASP A 220 0.97 7.05 -4.39
CA ASP A 220 0.00 6.30 -3.61
C ASP A 220 0.67 5.33 -2.63
N ILE A 221 1.75 4.68 -3.05
CA ILE A 221 2.56 3.84 -2.15
C ILE A 221 3.18 4.67 -1.04
N SER A 222 3.77 5.83 -1.35
CA SER A 222 4.33 6.72 -0.34
C SER A 222 3.26 7.14 0.68
N ASN A 223 2.05 7.48 0.23
CA ASN A 223 0.94 7.81 1.11
C ASN A 223 0.54 6.62 1.98
N ILE A 224 0.37 5.42 1.41
CA ILE A 224 0.04 4.20 2.15
C ILE A 224 1.08 3.92 3.25
N LEU A 225 2.37 4.06 2.93
CA LEU A 225 3.46 3.86 3.87
C LEU A 225 3.44 4.92 4.97
N ASN A 226 3.23 6.20 4.64
CA ASN A 226 3.18 7.32 5.58
C ASN A 226 1.98 7.25 6.53
N TYR A 227 0.79 6.85 6.06
CA TYR A 227 -0.38 6.62 6.93
C TYR A 227 -0.13 5.47 7.91
N SER A 228 0.69 4.49 7.52
CA SER A 228 1.08 3.37 8.37
C SER A 228 2.21 3.72 9.35
N THR A 229 2.85 4.88 9.18
CA THR A 229 3.94 5.39 10.03
C THR A 229 3.66 6.84 10.40
N LEU A 230 2.69 7.07 11.29
CA LEU A 230 2.66 8.35 12.00
C LEU A 230 3.97 8.42 12.82
N SER A 231 4.81 9.43 12.56
CA SER A 231 6.00 9.65 13.38
C SER A 231 5.55 9.93 14.81
N ARG A 232 6.06 9.14 15.74
CA ARG A 232 5.86 9.33 17.18
C ARG A 232 6.81 10.37 17.76
N ASP A 233 7.76 10.87 16.97
CA ASP A 233 8.74 11.86 17.42
C ASP A 233 8.07 13.17 17.83
N PHE A 234 6.86 13.41 17.30
CA PHE A 234 6.05 14.58 17.62
C PHE A 234 5.05 14.33 18.76
N ASP A 235 4.92 13.11 19.30
CA ASP A 235 4.00 12.78 20.39
C ASP A 235 4.33 13.57 21.67
N GLY A 236 5.60 13.92 21.87
CA GLY A 236 6.08 14.73 23.00
C GLY A 236 5.94 16.25 22.79
N LEU A 237 5.58 16.72 21.60
CA LEU A 237 5.43 18.15 21.34
C LEU A 237 4.05 18.63 21.81
N THR A 238 4.05 19.53 22.79
CA THR A 238 2.82 20.17 23.29
C THR A 238 2.61 21.52 22.60
N GLY A 239 1.35 21.93 22.43
CA GLY A 239 1.01 23.27 21.94
C GLY A 239 1.24 23.53 20.44
N MET A 240 1.78 22.58 19.67
CA MET A 240 2.09 22.80 18.24
C MET A 240 0.87 23.15 17.40
N ARG A 241 -0.32 22.70 17.79
CA ARG A 241 -1.58 23.11 17.15
C ARG A 241 -1.73 24.63 17.13
N ALA A 242 -1.52 25.30 18.26
CA ALA A 242 -1.68 26.75 18.37
C ALA A 242 -0.62 27.51 17.53
N HIS A 243 0.59 26.96 17.42
CA HIS A 243 1.61 27.53 16.53
C HIS A 243 1.26 27.33 15.05
N MET A 244 0.74 26.16 14.68
CA MET A 244 0.28 25.88 13.32
C MET A 244 -0.90 26.75 12.92
N GLU A 245 -1.89 26.94 13.79
CA GLU A 245 -3.03 27.84 13.56
C GLU A 245 -2.58 29.29 13.33
N LYS A 246 -1.50 29.74 13.99
CA LYS A 246 -0.90 31.06 13.74
C LYS A 246 -0.07 31.12 12.45
N MET A 247 0.55 29.99 12.06
CA MET A 247 1.40 29.90 10.86
C MET A 247 0.60 29.71 9.57
N GLU A 248 -0.49 28.96 9.59
CA GLU A 248 -1.32 28.61 8.43
C GLU A 248 -1.73 29.82 7.56
N PRO A 249 -2.25 30.93 8.13
CA PRO A 249 -2.59 32.10 7.32
C PRO A 249 -1.36 32.83 6.73
N LEU A 250 -0.19 32.73 7.39
CA LEU A 250 1.05 33.35 6.90
C LEU A 250 1.64 32.60 5.70
N LEU A 251 1.42 31.28 5.64
CA LEU A 251 1.87 30.43 4.55
C LEU A 251 1.12 30.75 3.26
N CYS A 252 -0.20 30.96 3.34
CA CYS A 252 -1.08 31.31 2.22
C CYS A 252 -0.74 30.49 0.95
N LEU A 253 -0.81 29.16 1.10
CA LEU A 253 -0.37 28.16 0.13
C LEU A 253 -1.17 28.15 -1.18
N GLU A 254 -2.26 28.91 -1.24
CA GLU A 254 -3.12 29.05 -2.43
C GLU A 254 -2.69 30.21 -3.34
N SER A 255 -1.67 30.97 -2.95
CA SER A 255 -1.13 32.07 -3.75
C SER A 255 0.11 31.65 -4.54
N ASP A 256 0.26 32.17 -5.75
CA ASP A 256 1.44 31.99 -6.60
C ASP A 256 2.62 32.92 -6.22
N GLU A 257 2.47 33.72 -5.17
CA GLU A 257 3.50 34.66 -4.70
C GLU A 257 4.64 33.97 -3.92
N VAL A 258 5.88 34.41 -4.17
CA VAL A 258 7.04 34.01 -3.36
C VAL A 258 7.07 34.82 -2.07
N ARG A 259 6.85 34.16 -0.93
CA ARG A 259 6.89 34.77 0.41
C ARG A 259 8.10 34.29 1.21
N MET A 260 8.67 35.20 1.98
CA MET A 260 9.63 34.89 3.04
C MET A 260 8.92 35.01 4.39
N ILE A 261 9.01 33.97 5.21
CA ILE A 261 8.43 33.93 6.55
C ILE A 261 9.57 33.85 7.55
N GLY A 262 9.71 34.88 8.38
CA GLY A 262 10.66 34.91 9.49
C GLY A 262 10.02 34.34 10.74
N ILE A 263 10.67 33.35 11.35
CA ILE A 263 10.36 32.90 12.71
C ILE A 263 11.46 33.46 13.61
N TRP A 264 11.07 34.18 14.64
CA TRP A 264 11.97 34.74 15.64
C TRP A 264 11.40 34.45 17.03
N GLY A 265 12.27 34.29 18.02
CA GLY A 265 11.93 33.93 19.40
C GLY A 265 13.10 34.17 20.33
#